data_AF-A0A8H8SQ96-F1
#
_entry.id   AF-A0A8H8SQ96-F1
#
_cell.length_a   1.000
_cell.length_b   1.000
_cell.length_c   1.000
_cell.angle_alpha   90.00
_cell.angle_beta   90.00
_cell.angle_gamma   90.00
#
_symmetry.space_group_name_H-M   'P 1'
#
loop_
_entity.id
_entity.type
_entity.pdbx_description
1 polymer ?
#
loop_
_entity_poly.entity_id
_entity_poly.type
_entity_poly.pdbx_seq_one_letter_code
_entity_poly.pdbx_strand_id
1 'polypeptide(L)'
;MRAGDAHPSGDLVDAVIAHFGHSYWRDRHFQEEIQPFALRAPEVILGRGWDTPADTWSVGCLTTEYMIGCWLFEATTNPTWSRTEDHLARMVEALEEFPIEMIKRANTPAYTSKKTVGNLLAAAPITS
;
A
#
# COMPACT_ATOMS: atom_id res chain seq x y z
N MET A 1 -2.29 31.89 42.47
CA MET A 1 -3.43 31.17 41.85
C MET A 1 -3.19 31.15 40.35
N ARG A 2 -2.88 29.99 39.76
CA ARG A 2 -2.88 29.79 38.31
C ARG A 2 -4.05 28.87 37.99
N ALA A 3 -4.80 29.26 36.96
CA ALA A 3 -5.96 28.56 36.46
C ALA A 3 -5.63 27.10 36.15
N GLY A 4 -6.56 26.20 36.48
CA GLY A 4 -6.45 24.79 36.19
C GLY A 4 -6.36 24.58 34.68
N ASP A 5 -5.26 23.98 34.26
CA ASP A 5 -5.10 23.40 32.95
C ASP A 5 -6.06 22.20 32.85
N ALA A 6 -7.23 22.42 32.27
CA ALA A 6 -8.11 21.35 31.83
C ALA A 6 -7.40 20.62 30.69
N HIS A 7 -6.73 19.52 31.00
CA HIS A 7 -6.30 18.55 29.99
C HIS A 7 -7.54 17.72 29.60
N PRO A 8 -7.98 17.72 28.33
CA PRO A 8 -9.08 16.87 27.93
C PRO A 8 -8.63 15.42 28.07
N SER A 9 -9.29 14.68 28.94
CA SER A 9 -9.18 13.23 29.05
C SER A 9 -9.76 12.59 27.78
N GLY A 10 -8.97 12.56 26.72
CA GLY A 10 -9.15 11.59 25.65
C GLY A 10 -8.49 10.29 26.12
N ASP A 11 -9.25 9.20 26.16
CA ASP A 11 -8.72 7.89 26.52
C ASP A 11 -7.50 7.57 25.66
N LEU A 12 -6.33 7.48 26.29
CA LEU A 12 -5.09 7.13 25.61
C LEU A 12 -5.13 5.63 25.31
N VAL A 13 -5.04 5.26 24.03
CA VAL A 13 -4.98 3.84 23.64
C VAL A 13 -3.55 3.34 23.79
N ASP A 14 -3.37 2.32 24.63
CA ASP A 14 -2.12 1.55 24.72
C ASP A 14 -2.17 0.37 23.74
N ALA A 15 -1.19 0.30 22.84
CA ALA A 15 -1.16 -0.67 21.76
C ALA A 15 0.25 -1.22 21.55
N VAL A 16 0.34 -2.51 21.23
CA VAL A 16 1.60 -3.21 20.93
C VAL A 16 1.49 -3.97 19.62
N ILE A 17 2.60 -4.10 18.89
CA ILE A 17 2.66 -4.97 17.71
C ILE A 17 2.76 -6.42 18.19
N ALA A 18 1.92 -7.28 17.65
CA ALA A 18 1.88 -8.71 17.93
C ALA A 18 1.98 -9.54 16.65
N HIS A 19 2.14 -10.85 16.81
CA HIS A 19 2.16 -11.84 15.72
C HIS A 19 3.34 -11.70 14.74
N PHE A 20 4.53 -12.08 15.19
CA PHE A 20 5.77 -12.09 14.40
C PHE A 20 6.00 -13.37 13.57
N GLY A 21 4.96 -14.20 13.39
CA GLY A 21 5.07 -15.49 12.67
C GLY A 21 5.41 -15.35 11.19
N HIS A 22 5.17 -14.17 10.62
CA HIS A 22 5.50 -13.79 9.24
C HIS A 22 6.52 -12.66 9.18
N SER A 23 7.30 -12.45 10.24
CA SER A 23 8.38 -11.47 10.25
C SER A 23 9.66 -12.06 9.67
N TYR A 24 10.46 -11.21 9.03
CA TYR A 24 11.70 -11.61 8.38
C TYR A 24 12.86 -10.76 8.88
N TRP A 25 14.05 -11.35 8.85
CA TRP A 25 15.28 -10.58 9.00
C TRP A 25 15.56 -9.90 7.67
N ARG A 26 16.06 -8.65 7.73
CA ARG A 26 16.37 -7.84 6.55
C ARG A 26 17.32 -8.50 5.55
N ASP A 27 18.21 -9.37 6.03
CA ASP A 27 19.19 -10.11 5.23
C ASP A 27 18.74 -11.53 4.86
N ARG A 28 17.55 -11.96 5.31
CA ARG A 28 17.04 -13.33 5.11
C ARG A 28 15.55 -13.33 4.78
N HIS A 29 15.25 -13.16 3.50
CA HIS A 29 13.89 -13.29 2.97
C HIS A 29 13.63 -14.73 2.54
N PHE A 30 12.50 -15.30 2.96
CA PHE A 30 12.10 -16.66 2.57
C PHE A 30 10.92 -16.68 1.59
N GLN A 31 10.24 -15.54 1.40
CA GLN A 31 9.08 -15.39 0.52
C GLN A 31 9.09 -13.99 -0.10
N GLU A 32 8.70 -13.90 -1.38
CA GLU A 32 8.62 -12.62 -2.11
C GLU A 32 7.25 -11.97 -1.99
N GLU A 33 6.19 -12.77 -1.85
CA GLU A 33 4.84 -12.26 -1.57
C GLU A 33 4.64 -12.17 -0.06
N ILE A 34 4.73 -10.95 0.44
CA ILE A 34 4.41 -10.59 1.82
C ILE A 34 3.13 -9.73 1.86
N GLN A 35 2.62 -9.50 3.07
CA GLN A 35 1.44 -8.68 3.38
C GLN A 35 0.11 -9.25 2.85
N PRO A 36 -1.00 -9.04 3.59
CA PRO A 36 -2.34 -9.19 3.05
C PRO A 36 -2.57 -8.28 1.84
N PHE A 37 -3.45 -8.69 0.91
CA PHE A 37 -3.66 -7.98 -0.35
C PHE A 37 -3.93 -6.48 -0.17
N ALA A 38 -4.82 -6.08 0.75
CA ALA A 38 -5.21 -4.67 0.96
C ALA A 38 -4.08 -3.78 1.51
N LEU A 39 -3.09 -4.37 2.17
CA LEU A 39 -1.97 -3.66 2.79
C LEU A 39 -0.69 -3.76 1.95
N ARG A 40 -0.75 -4.48 0.82
CA ARG A 40 0.44 -4.87 0.07
C ARG A 40 1.10 -3.68 -0.59
N ALA A 41 2.39 -3.55 -0.37
CA ALA A 41 3.18 -2.46 -0.93
C ALA A 41 3.35 -2.64 -2.45
N PRO A 42 3.43 -1.53 -3.21
CA PRO A 42 3.54 -1.58 -4.66
C PRO A 42 4.83 -2.25 -5.14
N GLU A 43 5.95 -2.14 -4.42
CA GLU A 43 7.19 -2.87 -4.73
C GLU A 43 7.05 -4.40 -4.59
N VAL A 44 6.20 -4.86 -3.67
CA VAL A 44 5.87 -6.27 -3.50
C VAL A 44 4.98 -6.74 -4.66
N ILE A 45 3.97 -5.94 -5.04
CA ILE A 45 3.11 -6.23 -6.21
C ILE A 45 3.95 -6.32 -7.50
N LEU A 46 4.91 -5.41 -7.68
CA LEU A 46 5.74 -5.31 -8.87
C LEU A 46 6.94 -6.28 -8.88
N GLY A 47 7.16 -7.02 -7.78
CA GLY A 47 8.23 -8.01 -7.64
C GLY A 47 9.64 -7.41 -7.63
N ARG A 48 9.82 -6.25 -7.01
CA ARG A 48 11.11 -5.51 -7.00
C ARG A 48 12.05 -5.88 -5.86
N GLY A 49 11.69 -6.89 -5.09
CA GLY A 49 12.21 -7.05 -3.74
C GLY A 49 11.60 -6.00 -2.82
N TRP A 50 11.56 -6.33 -1.54
CA TRP A 50 11.00 -5.51 -0.48
C TRP A 50 12.02 -5.36 0.65
N ASP A 51 11.82 -4.35 1.49
CA ASP A 51 12.62 -4.08 2.68
C ASP A 51 11.69 -3.40 3.71
N THR A 52 12.24 -2.86 4.79
CA THR A 52 11.49 -2.16 5.85
C THR A 52 10.48 -1.08 5.39
N PRO A 53 10.61 -0.40 4.23
CA PRO A 53 9.56 0.50 3.74
C PRO A 53 8.20 -0.16 3.50
N ALA A 54 8.16 -1.48 3.23
CA ALA A 54 6.90 -2.21 3.05
C ALA A 54 6.04 -2.20 4.33
N ASP A 55 6.67 -2.22 5.51
CA ASP A 55 5.96 -2.09 6.79
C ASP A 55 5.40 -0.68 6.98
N THR A 56 6.15 0.35 6.56
CA THR A 56 5.69 1.75 6.61
C THR A 56 4.47 1.96 5.72
N TRP A 57 4.47 1.36 4.52
CA TRP A 57 3.30 1.34 3.64
C TRP A 57 2.09 0.71 4.32
N SER A 58 2.26 -0.47 4.93
CA SER A 58 1.19 -1.18 5.65
C SER A 58 0.58 -0.34 6.77
N VAL A 59 1.42 0.35 7.56
CA VAL A 59 0.98 1.25 8.62
C VAL A 59 0.18 2.43 8.05
N GLY A 60 0.58 2.99 6.91
CA GLY A 60 -0.17 4.05 6.23
C GLY A 60 -1.57 3.59 5.80
N CYS A 61 -1.67 2.40 5.19
CA CYS A 61 -2.95 1.80 4.83
C CYS A 61 -3.83 1.55 6.06
N LEU A 62 -3.29 0.90 7.10
CA LEU A 62 -4.02 0.60 8.34
C LEU A 62 -4.49 1.87 9.06
N THR A 63 -3.65 2.90 9.12
CA THR A 63 -3.99 4.17 9.76
C THR A 63 -5.13 4.84 9.01
N THR A 64 -5.08 4.81 7.68
CA THR A 64 -6.14 5.40 6.85
C THR A 64 -7.44 4.62 6.99
N GLU A 65 -7.39 3.29 6.93
CA GLU A 65 -8.53 2.40 7.16
C GLU A 65 -9.18 2.65 8.53
N TYR A 66 -8.37 2.82 9.57
CA TYR A 66 -8.86 3.16 10.91
C TYR A 66 -9.61 4.50 10.94
N MET A 67 -9.15 5.50 10.19
CA MET A 67 -9.77 6.83 10.15
C MET A 67 -11.07 6.86 9.34
N ILE A 68 -11.12 6.17 8.19
CA ILE A 68 -12.24 6.27 7.24
C ILE A 68 -13.23 5.10 7.34
N GLY A 69 -12.83 3.98 7.94
CA GLY A 69 -13.66 2.78 8.12
C GLY A 69 -13.73 1.85 6.89
N CYS A 70 -12.90 2.07 5.87
CA CYS A 70 -12.79 1.21 4.68
C CYS A 70 -11.35 1.15 4.15
N TRP A 71 -11.06 0.23 3.23
CA TRP A 71 -9.70 0.06 2.72
C TRP A 71 -9.24 1.31 1.94
N LEU A 72 -7.99 1.71 2.15
CA LEU A 72 -7.40 2.84 1.42
C LEU A 72 -7.43 2.63 -0.11
N PHE A 73 -7.26 1.39 -0.57
CA PHE A 73 -7.31 1.04 -1.98
C PHE A 73 -8.31 -0.10 -2.24
N GLU A 74 -9.54 0.25 -2.61
CA GLU A 74 -10.59 -0.71 -2.92
C GLU A 74 -10.47 -1.24 -4.36
N ALA A 75 -9.68 -2.30 -4.53
CA ALA A 75 -9.46 -2.91 -5.84
C ALA A 75 -10.53 -3.96 -6.21
N THR A 76 -11.04 -3.84 -7.43
CA THR A 76 -12.06 -4.73 -8.01
C THR A 76 -11.52 -5.45 -9.25
N THR A 77 -12.14 -6.59 -9.60
CA THR A 77 -11.86 -7.26 -10.88
C THR A 77 -12.85 -6.79 -11.91
N ASN A 78 -12.39 -6.53 -13.14
CA ASN A 78 -13.27 -6.26 -14.28
C ASN A 78 -12.79 -7.05 -15.53
N PRO A 79 -13.56 -7.09 -16.63
CA PRO A 79 -13.19 -7.87 -17.81
C PRO A 79 -11.88 -7.43 -18.51
N THR A 80 -11.38 -6.23 -18.22
CA THR A 80 -10.22 -5.62 -18.88
C THR A 80 -8.98 -5.58 -17.99
N TRP A 81 -9.16 -5.56 -16.66
CA TRP A 81 -8.09 -5.41 -15.68
C TRP A 81 -8.21 -6.47 -14.59
N SER A 82 -7.08 -7.07 -14.23
CA SER A 82 -6.99 -7.91 -13.05
C SER A 82 -7.14 -7.07 -11.77
N ARG A 83 -7.56 -7.72 -10.68
CA ARG A 83 -7.68 -7.06 -9.38
C ARG A 83 -6.37 -6.40 -8.92
N THR A 84 -5.23 -6.98 -9.26
CA THR A 84 -3.92 -6.43 -8.91
C THR A 84 -3.55 -5.21 -9.75
N GLU A 85 -3.89 -5.19 -11.04
CA GLU A 85 -3.71 -4.01 -11.89
C GLU A 85 -4.64 -2.87 -11.44
N ASP A 86 -5.89 -3.19 -11.07
CA ASP A 86 -6.82 -2.21 -10.50
C ASP A 86 -6.30 -1.66 -9.17
N HIS A 87 -5.68 -2.51 -8.34
CA HIS A 87 -5.08 -2.08 -7.08
C HIS A 87 -3.96 -1.05 -7.30
N LEU A 88 -3.05 -1.30 -8.25
CA LEU A 88 -2.02 -0.34 -8.63
C LEU A 88 -2.61 0.95 -9.19
N ALA A 89 -3.71 0.88 -9.96
CA ALA A 89 -4.39 2.06 -10.47
C ALA A 89 -5.00 2.91 -9.34
N ARG A 90 -5.62 2.27 -8.33
CA ARG A 90 -6.14 2.98 -7.13
C ARG A 90 -5.03 3.68 -6.34
N MET A 91 -3.85 3.08 -6.26
CA MET A 91 -2.70 3.71 -5.62
C MET A 91 -2.26 4.99 -6.34
N VAL A 92 -2.17 4.94 -7.68
CA VAL A 92 -1.82 6.11 -8.50
C VAL A 92 -2.86 7.22 -8.36
N GLU A 93 -4.14 6.85 -8.37
CA GLU A 93 -5.24 7.80 -8.25
C GLU A 93 -5.24 8.55 -6.91
N ALA A 94 -4.88 7.87 -5.82
CA ALA A 94 -4.88 8.45 -4.47
C ALA A 94 -3.57 9.16 -4.09
N LEU A 95 -2.42 8.68 -4.58
CA LEU A 95 -1.08 9.11 -4.12
C LEU A 95 -0.20 9.75 -5.22
N GLU A 96 -0.78 10.02 -6.40
CA GLU A 96 -0.10 10.48 -7.61
C GLU A 96 0.70 9.39 -8.37
N GLU A 97 1.37 9.78 -9.46
CA GLU A 97 2.10 8.85 -10.33
C GLU A 97 3.24 8.13 -9.59
N PHE A 98 3.33 6.80 -9.77
CA PHE A 98 4.52 6.06 -9.34
C PHE A 98 5.76 6.57 -10.09
N PRO A 99 6.93 6.63 -9.42
CA PRO A 99 8.18 6.91 -10.11
C PRO A 99 8.35 5.97 -11.32
N ILE A 100 8.64 6.52 -12.50
CA ILE A 100 8.79 5.73 -13.74
C ILE A 100 9.82 4.59 -13.58
N GLU A 101 10.86 4.84 -12.79
CA GLU A 101 11.88 3.83 -12.46
C GLU A 101 11.32 2.65 -11.69
N MET A 102 10.19 2.81 -10.99
CA MET A 102 9.41 1.79 -10.28
C MET A 102 8.49 0.97 -11.19
N ILE A 103 8.19 1.46 -12.39
CA ILE A 103 7.41 0.71 -13.39
C ILE A 103 8.34 -0.06 -14.35
N LYS A 104 9.41 0.57 -14.86
CA LYS A 104 10.27 0.02 -15.94
C LYS A 104 11.07 -1.26 -15.63
N ARG A 105 11.28 -1.58 -14.36
CA ARG A 105 12.05 -2.71 -13.83
C ARG A 105 11.20 -3.67 -12.99
N ALA A 106 9.88 -3.71 -13.21
CA ALA A 106 9.05 -4.75 -12.61
C ALA A 106 9.57 -6.12 -13.10
N ASN A 107 9.77 -7.10 -12.21
CA ASN A 107 10.26 -8.43 -12.60
C ASN A 107 9.14 -9.36 -13.05
N THR A 108 7.89 -8.94 -12.87
CA THR A 108 6.73 -9.75 -13.20
C THR A 108 6.29 -9.46 -14.66
N PRO A 109 6.34 -10.45 -15.58
CA PRO A 109 6.08 -10.26 -17.01
C PRO A 109 4.72 -9.63 -17.36
N ALA A 110 3.74 -9.77 -16.47
CA ALA A 110 2.41 -9.18 -16.64
C ALA A 110 2.42 -7.64 -16.54
N TYR A 111 3.36 -7.03 -15.80
CA TYR A 111 3.36 -5.59 -15.51
C TYR A 111 4.44 -4.80 -16.26
N THR A 112 5.31 -5.48 -17.01
CA THR A 112 6.31 -4.87 -17.90
C THR A 112 5.77 -4.59 -19.31
N SER A 113 4.56 -5.04 -19.63
CA SER A 113 3.98 -4.84 -20.95
C SER A 113 3.73 -3.34 -21.20
N LYS A 114 4.02 -2.86 -22.42
CA LYS A 114 3.68 -1.48 -22.84
C LYS A 114 2.20 -1.15 -22.63
N LYS A 115 1.33 -2.17 -22.64
CA LYS A 115 -0.10 -2.04 -22.37
C LYS A 115 -0.34 -1.70 -20.89
N THR A 116 0.29 -2.39 -19.95
CA THR A 116 0.13 -2.16 -18.50
C THR A 116 0.73 -0.83 -18.06
N VAL A 117 1.90 -0.48 -18.58
CA VAL A 117 2.52 0.84 -18.33
C VAL A 117 1.68 1.96 -18.93
N GLY A 118 1.24 1.82 -20.18
CA GLY A 118 0.35 2.79 -20.83
C GLY A 118 -0.98 2.94 -20.10
N ASN A 119 -1.50 1.85 -19.54
CA ASN A 119 -2.72 1.80 -18.75
C ASN A 119 -2.58 2.48 -17.37
N LEU A 120 -1.48 2.25 -16.64
CA LEU A 120 -1.20 2.94 -15.38
C LEU A 120 -0.94 4.44 -15.59
N LEU A 121 -0.27 4.82 -16.68
CA LEU A 121 -0.08 6.22 -17.06
C LEU A 121 -1.36 6.87 -17.61
N ALA A 122 -2.30 6.09 -18.16
CA ALA A 122 -3.59 6.56 -18.62
C ALA A 122 -4.66 6.60 -17.51
N ALA A 123 -4.39 5.99 -16.36
CA ALA A 123 -5.15 6.18 -15.13
C ALA A 123 -4.85 7.56 -14.52
N ALA A 124 -5.06 8.61 -15.31
CA ALA A 124 -5.29 9.96 -14.79
C ALA A 124 -6.58 9.94 -13.95
N PRO A 125 -6.72 10.82 -12.94
CA PRO A 125 -7.77 10.67 -11.93
C PRO A 125 -9.13 10.66 -12.62
N ILE A 126 -9.94 9.65 -12.32
CA ILE A 126 -11.34 9.65 -12.72
C ILE A 126 -12.04 10.56 -11.70
N THR A 127 -11.74 11.86 -11.75
CA THR A 127 -12.51 12.84 -11.00
C THR A 127 -13.92 12.84 -11.60
N SER A 128 -14.89 12.36 -10.81
CA SER A 128 -16.28 12.76 -10.98
C SER A 128 -16.49 14.20 -10.50
#